data_AF-A0A101GUA2-F1
#
_entry.id   AF-A0A101GUA2-F1
#
_cell.length_a   1.000
_cell.length_b   1.000
_cell.length_c   1.000
_cell.angle_alpha   90.00
_cell.angle_beta   90.00
_cell.angle_gamma   90.00
#
_symmetry.space_group_name_H-M   'P 1'
#
loop_
_entity.id
_entity.type
_entity.pdbx_description
1 polymer ?
#
loop_
_entity_poly.entity_id
_entity_poly.type
_entity_poly.pdbx_seq_one_letter_code
_entity_poly.pdbx_strand_id
1 'polypeptide(L)'
;MFVSGQGIGSLSYYNYPEFYSKYLHASFFNDVGSWLVQGISSGNWPLGIYDGVNLDISLSGDGANNQSWPDVVAPANSQAVSVANYSTGGSGALAVDGPLHRLMYFSFGFEGINGANERSNVMDRTMKFLNSPTENTSLTIKYSSDWNTVSDSKATDGRYQVSSTIKAMAEYQFTGDNINSSSASGGSFHYSCQ
;
A
#
# COMPACT_ATOMS: atom_id res chain seq x y z
N MET A 1 -7.27 9.11 -1.52
CA MET A 1 -7.60 10.05 -0.42
C MET A 1 -6.66 9.78 0.75
N PHE A 2 -6.22 10.81 1.48
CA PHE A 2 -5.47 10.64 2.74
C PHE A 2 -6.28 11.26 3.88
N VAL A 3 -6.47 10.51 4.97
CA VAL A 3 -7.16 10.95 6.18
C VAL A 3 -6.25 10.69 7.36
N SER A 4 -6.08 11.67 8.24
CA SER A 4 -5.30 11.54 9.47
C SER A 4 -5.92 12.36 10.59
N GLY A 5 -5.86 11.87 11.81
CA GLY A 5 -6.27 12.61 13.00
C GLY A 5 -6.52 11.68 14.18
N GLN A 6 -6.32 12.21 15.38
CA GLN A 6 -6.75 11.53 16.61
C GLN A 6 -8.27 11.72 16.83
N GLY A 7 -8.91 10.76 17.49
CA GLY A 7 -10.32 10.79 17.83
C GLY A 7 -11.27 10.55 16.65
N ILE A 8 -10.76 10.34 15.42
CA ILE A 8 -11.61 9.99 14.27
C ILE A 8 -12.28 8.65 14.51
N GLY A 9 -11.55 7.69 15.06
CA GLY A 9 -12.04 6.34 15.32
C GLY A 9 -13.16 6.32 16.34
N SER A 10 -12.88 6.80 17.55
CA SER A 10 -13.85 6.91 18.63
C SER A 10 -15.09 7.73 18.22
N LEU A 11 -14.93 8.93 17.65
CA LEU A 11 -16.07 9.76 17.25
C LEU A 11 -16.90 9.13 16.13
N SER A 12 -16.25 8.58 15.10
CA SER A 12 -16.97 8.06 13.93
C SER A 12 -17.63 6.71 14.20
N TYR A 13 -17.05 5.88 15.09
CA TYR A 13 -17.62 4.59 15.44
C TYR A 13 -19.01 4.74 16.10
N TYR A 14 -19.17 5.71 17.00
CA TYR A 14 -20.44 5.93 17.69
C TYR A 14 -21.45 6.78 16.90
N ASN A 15 -20.99 7.75 16.12
CA ASN A 15 -21.87 8.72 15.46
C ASN A 15 -22.12 8.40 13.97
N TYR A 16 -21.16 7.75 13.29
CA TYR A 16 -21.19 7.52 11.85
C TYR A 16 -20.68 6.10 11.48
N PRO A 17 -21.25 5.03 12.06
CA PRO A 17 -20.70 3.67 11.94
C PRO A 17 -20.65 3.17 10.49
N GLU A 18 -21.59 3.58 9.64
CA GLU A 18 -21.57 3.20 8.22
C GLU A 18 -20.46 3.91 7.45
N PHE A 19 -20.24 5.21 7.70
CA PHE A 19 -19.13 5.92 7.09
C PHE A 19 -17.80 5.28 7.50
N TYR A 20 -17.65 5.01 8.79
CA TYR A 20 -16.43 4.46 9.34
C TYR A 20 -16.10 3.06 8.80
N SER A 21 -17.08 2.15 8.79
CA SER A 21 -16.87 0.77 8.35
C SER A 21 -16.93 0.57 6.83
N LYS A 22 -17.71 1.38 6.09
CA LYS A 22 -17.90 1.21 4.63
C LYS A 22 -17.05 2.13 3.77
N TYR A 23 -16.62 3.30 4.28
CA TYR A 23 -15.77 4.23 3.51
C TYR A 23 -14.33 4.27 4.03
N LEU A 24 -14.13 4.31 5.36
CA LEU A 24 -12.79 4.21 5.92
C LEU A 24 -12.30 2.77 6.09
N HIS A 25 -13.20 1.79 5.94
CA HIS A 25 -12.91 0.36 6.14
C HIS A 25 -12.25 0.07 7.49
N ALA A 26 -12.63 0.82 8.51
CA ALA A 26 -12.03 0.80 9.83
C ALA A 26 -13.04 0.35 10.91
N SER A 27 -12.53 -0.34 11.91
CA SER A 27 -13.20 -0.67 13.16
C SER A 27 -12.42 -0.04 14.30
N PHE A 28 -13.12 0.49 15.29
CA PHE A 28 -12.52 1.08 16.47
C PHE A 28 -12.30 -0.03 17.49
N PHE A 29 -11.16 -0.01 18.17
CA PHE A 29 -10.82 -1.04 19.15
C PHE A 29 -10.67 -0.44 20.55
N ASN A 30 -9.83 0.58 20.69
CA ASN A 30 -9.56 1.22 21.96
C ASN A 30 -8.98 2.63 21.77
N ASP A 31 -8.99 3.42 22.83
CA ASP A 31 -8.16 4.62 22.93
C ASP A 31 -6.82 4.27 23.58
N VAL A 32 -5.75 4.93 23.14
CA VAL A 32 -4.38 4.78 23.66
C VAL A 32 -3.75 3.42 23.34
N GLY A 33 -3.05 3.36 22.20
CA GLY A 33 -2.13 2.27 21.89
C GLY A 33 -0.74 2.58 22.46
N SER A 34 -0.03 3.50 21.82
CA SER A 34 1.35 3.88 22.10
C SER A 34 1.64 5.20 21.39
N TRP A 35 2.70 5.91 21.77
CA TRP A 35 3.23 7.02 20.96
C TRP A 35 4.25 6.56 19.92
N LEU A 36 4.48 5.26 19.81
CA LEU A 36 5.29 4.68 18.76
C LEU A 36 4.42 3.79 17.87
N VAL A 37 4.33 4.17 16.60
CA VAL A 37 3.71 3.37 15.54
C VAL A 37 4.80 2.89 14.59
N GLN A 38 4.82 1.60 14.30
CA GLN A 38 5.87 0.98 13.50
C GLN A 38 5.28 0.39 12.24
N GLY A 39 5.93 0.65 11.11
CA GLY A 39 5.55 0.01 9.87
C GLY A 39 5.70 -1.51 9.96
N ILE A 40 4.83 -2.22 9.25
CA ILE A 40 4.87 -3.68 9.24
C ILE A 40 6.03 -4.14 8.36
N SER A 41 6.90 -5.00 8.91
CA SER A 41 7.98 -5.61 8.13
C SER A 41 7.44 -6.72 7.25
N SER A 42 7.26 -6.42 5.97
CA SER A 42 6.73 -7.33 4.96
C SER A 42 7.23 -6.92 3.58
N GLY A 43 7.58 -7.88 2.73
CA GLY A 43 7.85 -7.60 1.32
C GLY A 43 6.58 -7.40 0.48
N ASN A 44 5.39 -7.65 1.04
CA ASN A 44 4.14 -7.60 0.30
C ASN A 44 3.60 -6.17 0.23
N TRP A 45 3.30 -5.70 -0.97
CA TRP A 45 2.61 -4.44 -1.17
C TRP A 45 1.08 -4.61 -0.99
N PRO A 46 0.35 -3.70 -0.34
CA PRO A 46 0.80 -2.51 0.38
C PRO A 46 1.17 -2.75 1.86
N LEU A 47 1.10 -3.99 2.36
CA LEU A 47 1.33 -4.34 3.77
C LEU A 47 2.66 -3.78 4.33
N GLY A 48 3.73 -3.89 3.54
CA GLY A 48 5.08 -3.44 3.87
C GLY A 48 5.43 -2.00 3.49
N ILE A 49 4.45 -1.18 3.12
CA ILE A 49 4.71 0.17 2.60
C ILE A 49 5.54 1.04 3.54
N TYR A 50 5.42 0.82 4.86
CA TYR A 50 6.19 1.51 5.89
C TYR A 50 7.30 0.65 6.52
N ASP A 51 7.73 -0.44 5.87
CA ASP A 51 8.80 -1.28 6.40
C ASP A 51 10.05 -0.44 6.72
N GLY A 52 10.62 -0.70 7.90
CA GLY A 52 11.73 0.03 8.49
C GLY A 52 11.41 1.44 9.03
N VAL A 53 10.15 1.89 8.95
CA VAL A 53 9.75 3.23 9.43
C VAL A 53 9.23 3.17 10.86
N ASN A 54 9.81 3.99 11.73
CA ASN A 54 9.27 4.27 13.05
C ASN A 54 8.62 5.65 13.04
N LEU A 55 7.34 5.69 13.39
CA LEU A 55 6.52 6.90 13.51
C LEU A 55 6.43 7.21 15.01
N ASP A 56 7.38 7.98 15.51
CA ASP A 56 7.29 8.54 16.85
C ASP A 56 6.30 9.71 16.81
N ILE A 57 5.17 9.55 17.49
CA ILE A 57 4.10 10.55 17.59
C ILE A 57 4.04 11.16 18.99
N SER A 58 5.09 10.99 19.79
CA SER A 58 5.14 11.48 21.17
C SER A 58 4.96 13.00 21.25
N LEU A 59 4.50 13.45 22.41
CA LEU A 59 4.31 14.87 22.76
C LEU A 59 5.63 15.64 22.97
N SER A 60 6.74 15.10 22.46
CA SER A 60 8.09 15.67 22.49
C SER A 60 8.61 15.82 21.07
N GLY A 61 9.77 16.44 20.84
CA GLY A 61 10.35 16.57 19.50
C GLY A 61 9.81 17.76 18.70
N ASP A 62 9.77 17.64 17.37
CA ASP A 62 9.37 18.70 16.44
C ASP A 62 7.97 18.50 15.81
N GLY A 63 7.26 17.43 16.19
CA GLY A 63 5.87 17.21 15.82
C GLY A 63 4.94 18.24 16.46
N ALA A 64 3.69 18.29 16.01
CA ALA A 64 2.73 19.31 16.45
C ALA A 64 2.28 19.19 17.92
N ASN A 65 2.74 18.17 18.65
CA ASN A 65 2.48 17.98 20.08
C ASN A 65 0.97 17.94 20.42
N ASN A 66 0.20 17.23 19.61
CA ASN A 66 -1.26 17.20 19.68
C ASN A 66 -1.85 15.78 19.60
N GLN A 67 -1.05 14.75 19.90
CA GLN A 67 -1.44 13.33 19.88
C GLN A 67 -1.74 12.80 21.28
N SER A 68 -2.66 13.47 21.99
CA SER A 68 -3.03 13.10 23.37
C SER A 68 -3.83 11.80 23.43
N TRP A 69 -4.65 11.52 22.41
CA TRP A 69 -5.58 10.38 22.40
C TRP A 69 -5.66 9.74 21.00
N PRO A 70 -4.55 9.19 20.48
CA PRO A 70 -4.58 8.48 19.21
C PRO A 70 -5.45 7.21 19.34
N ASP A 71 -6.29 6.94 18.34
CA ASP A 71 -7.19 5.78 18.37
C ASP A 71 -6.42 4.53 17.92
N VAL A 72 -6.75 3.37 18.52
CA VAL A 72 -6.35 2.05 18.03
C VAL A 72 -7.45 1.50 17.15
N VAL A 73 -7.10 1.14 15.92
CA VAL A 73 -8.06 0.68 14.90
C VAL A 73 -7.71 -0.70 14.36
N ALA A 74 -8.64 -1.27 13.61
CA ALA A 74 -8.45 -2.51 12.85
C ALA A 74 -9.18 -2.43 11.50
N PRO A 75 -8.77 -3.21 10.48
CA PRO A 75 -9.57 -3.38 9.27
C PRO A 75 -10.98 -3.88 9.59
N ALA A 76 -12.01 -3.25 9.03
CA ALA A 76 -13.40 -3.70 9.15
C ALA A 76 -13.77 -4.81 8.16
N ASN A 77 -13.00 -4.95 7.07
CA ASN A 77 -13.23 -5.91 6.00
C ASN A 77 -11.94 -6.13 5.19
N SER A 78 -12.00 -7.01 4.19
CA SER A 78 -10.86 -7.43 3.38
C SER A 78 -10.30 -6.36 2.44
N GLN A 79 -10.96 -5.20 2.30
CA GLN A 79 -10.46 -4.11 1.46
C GLN A 79 -9.44 -3.23 2.17
N ALA A 80 -9.29 -3.41 3.49
CA ALA A 80 -8.29 -2.72 4.28
C ALA A 80 -7.27 -3.70 4.86
N VAL A 81 -6.02 -3.24 4.94
CA VAL A 81 -4.95 -3.92 5.68
C VAL A 81 -4.30 -2.93 6.62
N SER A 82 -3.86 -3.41 7.79
CA SER A 82 -2.94 -2.63 8.61
C SER A 82 -1.62 -2.50 7.88
N VAL A 83 -1.01 -1.32 7.93
CA VAL A 83 0.32 -1.06 7.34
C VAL A 83 1.31 -0.49 8.35
N ALA A 84 0.80 -0.02 9.49
CA ALA A 84 1.60 0.33 10.66
C ALA A 84 0.81 0.04 11.94
N ASN A 85 1.47 -0.54 12.93
CA ASN A 85 0.87 -0.95 14.20
C ASN A 85 1.47 -0.15 15.35
N TYR A 86 0.66 0.10 16.38
CA TYR A 86 1.20 0.57 17.65
C TYR A 86 2.12 -0.49 18.25
N SER A 87 3.19 -0.07 18.92
CA SER A 87 4.15 -0.99 19.56
C SER A 87 3.52 -1.87 20.65
N THR A 88 2.36 -1.47 21.17
CA THR A 88 1.56 -2.19 22.18
C THR A 88 0.45 -3.07 21.58
N GLY A 89 0.28 -3.03 20.25
CA GLY A 89 -0.73 -3.80 19.53
C GLY A 89 -1.85 -2.96 18.93
N GLY A 90 -2.49 -3.52 17.89
CA GLY A 90 -3.50 -2.83 17.09
C GLY A 90 -2.91 -1.89 16.04
N SER A 91 -3.74 -1.43 15.10
CA SER A 91 -3.30 -0.63 13.97
C SER A 91 -3.35 0.88 14.27
N GLY A 92 -2.32 1.59 13.82
CA GLY A 92 -2.30 3.06 13.74
C GLY A 92 -2.49 3.59 12.32
N ALA A 93 -2.33 2.74 11.30
CA ALA A 93 -2.50 3.11 9.90
C ALA A 93 -3.09 1.96 9.07
N LEU A 94 -4.13 2.28 8.31
CA LEU A 94 -4.79 1.38 7.37
C LEU A 94 -4.58 1.84 5.93
N ALA A 95 -4.24 0.90 5.06
CA ALA A 95 -4.29 1.07 3.61
C ALA A 95 -5.55 0.37 3.09
N VAL A 96 -6.40 1.13 2.40
CA VAL A 96 -7.62 0.65 1.77
C VAL A 96 -7.41 0.61 0.26
N ASP A 97 -7.57 -0.56 -0.33
CA ASP A 97 -7.53 -0.75 -1.79
C ASP A 97 -8.83 -1.41 -2.27
N GLY A 98 -9.87 -0.60 -2.38
CA GLY A 98 -11.20 -1.02 -2.82
C GLY A 98 -11.44 -0.79 -4.33
N PRO A 99 -12.52 -1.35 -4.89
CA PRO A 99 -12.93 -1.12 -6.28
C PRO A 99 -13.43 0.29 -6.55
N LEU A 100 -13.87 1.01 -5.51
CA LEU A 100 -14.43 2.37 -5.64
C LEU A 100 -13.40 3.46 -5.35
N HIS A 101 -12.48 3.21 -4.41
CA HIS A 101 -11.51 4.20 -3.97
C HIS A 101 -10.30 3.56 -3.31
N ARG A 102 -9.22 4.36 -3.29
CA ARG A 102 -8.03 4.10 -2.49
C ARG A 102 -7.90 5.15 -1.39
N LEU A 103 -7.59 4.70 -0.19
CA LEU A 103 -7.49 5.54 1.00
C LEU A 103 -6.32 5.08 1.88
N MET A 104 -5.54 6.04 2.36
CA MET A 104 -4.66 5.85 3.52
C MET A 104 -5.32 6.54 4.72
N TYR A 105 -5.52 5.81 5.80
CA TYR A 105 -6.11 6.33 7.04
C TYR A 105 -5.16 6.14 8.20
N PHE A 106 -4.72 7.24 8.83
CA PHE A 106 -3.99 7.24 10.08
C PHE A 106 -4.92 7.59 11.23
N SER A 107 -4.95 6.77 12.27
CA SER A 107 -5.77 7.01 13.47
C SER A 107 -5.10 7.94 14.50
N PHE A 108 -4.12 8.70 14.01
CA PHE A 108 -3.39 9.77 14.66
C PHE A 108 -3.13 10.87 13.62
N GLY A 109 -2.82 12.08 14.07
CA GLY A 109 -2.49 13.21 13.19
C GLY A 109 -1.10 13.05 12.58
N PHE A 110 -1.01 13.16 11.25
CA PHE A 110 0.26 13.09 10.52
C PHE A 110 1.26 14.15 10.97
N GLU A 111 0.76 15.33 11.34
CA GLU A 111 1.55 16.44 11.90
C GLU A 111 2.21 16.11 13.23
N GLY A 112 1.72 15.08 13.94
CA GLY A 112 2.26 14.61 15.21
C GLY A 112 3.53 13.77 15.07
N ILE A 113 3.84 13.27 13.87
CA ILE A 113 5.07 12.48 13.64
C ILE A 113 6.28 13.38 13.85
N ASN A 114 7.19 12.98 14.74
CA ASN A 114 8.48 13.60 14.96
C ASN A 114 9.45 13.33 13.81
N GLY A 115 10.21 14.36 13.47
CA GLY A 115 11.15 14.42 12.37
C GLY A 115 10.52 14.93 11.08
N ALA A 116 11.00 16.07 10.58
CA ALA A 116 10.59 16.60 9.28
C ALA A 116 10.91 15.65 8.12
N ASN A 117 12.04 14.94 8.20
CA ASN A 117 12.44 13.96 7.20
C ASN A 117 11.53 12.72 7.24
N GLU A 118 11.14 12.29 8.44
CA GLU A 118 10.23 11.19 8.69
C GLU A 118 8.86 11.51 8.14
N ARG A 119 8.30 12.70 8.44
CA ARG A 119 7.06 13.20 7.82
C ARG A 119 7.17 13.19 6.29
N SER A 120 8.26 13.72 5.73
CA SER A 120 8.48 13.72 4.27
C SER A 120 8.53 12.31 3.69
N ASN A 121 9.21 11.36 4.35
CA ASN A 121 9.31 9.97 3.91
C ASN A 121 7.95 9.26 3.94
N VAL A 122 7.18 9.47 4.99
CA VAL A 122 5.85 8.89 5.17
C VAL A 122 4.85 9.44 4.15
N MET A 123 4.91 10.75 3.88
CA MET A 123 4.07 11.36 2.84
C MET A 123 4.45 10.84 1.45
N ASP A 124 5.73 10.73 1.13
CA ASP A 124 6.18 10.16 -0.16
C ASP A 124 5.64 8.73 -0.35
N ARG A 125 5.78 7.86 0.65
CA ARG A 125 5.24 6.50 0.64
C ARG A 125 3.71 6.50 0.53
N THR A 126 3.01 7.36 1.29
CA THR A 126 1.55 7.53 1.21
C THR A 126 1.12 7.89 -0.20
N MET A 127 1.77 8.88 -0.81
CA MET A 127 1.44 9.35 -2.15
C MET A 127 1.75 8.30 -3.22
N LYS A 128 2.84 7.54 -3.06
CA LYS A 128 3.12 6.38 -3.93
C LYS A 128 1.96 5.39 -3.90
N PHE A 129 1.45 5.02 -2.72
CA PHE A 129 0.26 4.17 -2.63
C PHE A 129 -0.98 4.79 -3.28
N LEU A 130 -1.29 6.05 -2.99
CA LEU A 130 -2.47 6.70 -3.56
C LEU A 130 -2.39 6.85 -5.08
N ASN A 131 -1.19 6.94 -5.65
CA ASN A 131 -0.96 7.09 -7.09
C ASN A 131 -0.73 5.77 -7.83
N SER A 132 -0.46 4.66 -7.15
CA SER A 132 -0.31 3.35 -7.80
C SER A 132 -1.64 2.94 -8.48
N PRO A 133 -1.62 2.13 -9.55
CA PRO A 133 -2.83 1.54 -10.10
C PRO A 133 -3.60 0.75 -9.03
N THR A 134 -4.93 0.75 -9.08
CA THR A 134 -5.75 -0.13 -8.22
C THR A 134 -5.61 -1.57 -8.71
N GLU A 135 -5.46 -2.53 -7.80
CA GLU A 135 -5.42 -3.97 -8.09
C GLU A 135 -6.68 -4.45 -8.85
N ASN A 136 -7.73 -3.63 -8.94
CA ASN A 136 -8.88 -3.85 -9.83
C ASN A 136 -8.58 -3.66 -11.32
N THR A 137 -7.33 -3.33 -11.68
CA THR A 137 -6.81 -3.41 -13.06
C THR A 137 -5.80 -4.54 -13.25
N SER A 138 -5.55 -5.35 -12.21
CA SER A 138 -4.80 -6.61 -12.29
C SER A 138 -5.66 -7.68 -13.00
N LEU A 139 -5.98 -7.43 -14.28
CA LEU A 139 -6.34 -8.51 -15.20
C LEU A 139 -5.12 -9.44 -15.22
N THR A 140 -5.23 -10.56 -14.52
CA THR A 140 -4.26 -11.66 -14.56
C THR A 140 -3.96 -11.96 -16.01
N ILE A 141 -2.78 -11.58 -16.47
CA ILE A 141 -2.43 -11.76 -17.86
C ILE A 141 -2.00 -13.21 -18.05
N LYS A 142 -2.90 -14.04 -18.57
CA LYS A 142 -2.63 -15.45 -18.89
C LYS A 142 -2.08 -15.55 -20.30
N TYR A 143 -0.83 -15.98 -20.46
CA TYR A 143 -0.23 -16.27 -21.77
C TYR A 143 -0.27 -17.75 -22.10
N SER A 144 -0.53 -18.04 -23.39
CA SER A 144 -0.79 -19.39 -23.90
C SER A 144 0.15 -19.82 -25.04
N SER A 145 1.34 -19.23 -25.16
CA SER A 145 2.31 -19.65 -26.19
C SER A 145 3.73 -19.13 -25.92
N ASP A 146 4.70 -19.82 -26.53
CA ASP A 146 6.14 -19.59 -26.39
C ASP A 146 6.65 -18.28 -27.01
N TRP A 147 7.83 -17.89 -26.53
CA TRP A 147 8.35 -16.53 -26.45
C TRP A 147 9.48 -16.23 -27.43
N ASN A 148 9.45 -15.05 -28.09
CA ASN A 148 10.58 -14.50 -28.85
C ASN A 148 11.17 -13.24 -28.18
N THR A 149 12.49 -13.09 -28.20
CA THR A 149 13.24 -12.00 -27.54
C THR A 149 13.33 -10.73 -28.39
N VAL A 150 13.06 -9.56 -27.80
CA VAL A 150 13.31 -8.23 -28.41
C VAL A 150 13.80 -7.26 -27.32
N SER A 151 14.78 -6.41 -27.62
CA SER A 151 15.28 -5.35 -26.72
C SER A 151 15.03 -3.96 -27.31
N ASP A 152 14.58 -3.00 -26.48
CA ASP A 152 14.38 -1.59 -26.84
C ASP A 152 15.19 -0.68 -25.90
N SER A 153 16.01 0.20 -26.47
CA SER A 153 16.93 1.09 -25.76
C SER A 153 16.30 2.41 -25.31
N LYS A 154 15.04 2.70 -25.69
CA LYS A 154 14.34 3.93 -25.30
C LYS A 154 13.53 3.83 -24.00
N ALA A 155 13.62 2.70 -23.33
CA ALA A 155 12.77 2.37 -22.20
C ALA A 155 13.19 3.07 -20.89
N THR A 156 12.85 4.35 -20.69
CA THR A 156 13.35 5.16 -19.54
C THR A 156 12.27 5.83 -18.68
N ASP A 157 11.00 5.79 -19.08
CA ASP A 157 9.90 6.15 -18.17
C ASP A 157 8.95 4.95 -18.02
N GLY A 158 8.54 4.67 -16.79
CA GLY A 158 7.86 3.45 -16.38
C GLY A 158 6.41 3.33 -16.85
N ARG A 159 6.14 3.52 -18.14
CA ARG A 159 4.84 3.19 -18.74
C ARG A 159 5.03 2.49 -20.09
N TYR A 160 4.68 1.21 -20.13
CA TYR A 160 4.51 0.47 -21.39
C TYR A 160 3.08 -0.02 -21.51
N GLN A 161 2.42 0.31 -22.62
CA GLN A 161 1.32 -0.50 -23.14
C GLN A 161 1.91 -1.55 -24.09
N VAL A 162 1.74 -2.82 -23.77
CA VAL A 162 2.10 -3.92 -24.68
C VAL A 162 0.82 -4.58 -25.16
N SER A 163 0.28 -4.09 -26.29
CA SER A 163 -0.34 -4.89 -27.35
C SER A 163 -1.22 -4.03 -28.25
N SER A 164 -1.05 -4.18 -29.57
CA SER A 164 -2.14 -3.98 -30.53
C SER A 164 -2.47 -5.23 -31.35
N THR A 165 -1.72 -6.33 -31.25
CA THR A 165 -2.10 -7.61 -31.91
C THR A 165 -1.37 -8.84 -31.33
N ILE A 166 -2.17 -9.79 -30.84
CA ILE A 166 -2.04 -11.25 -30.65
C ILE A 166 -0.63 -11.88 -30.46
N LYS A 167 -0.43 -12.34 -29.21
CA LYS A 167 0.45 -13.43 -28.72
C LYS A 167 1.91 -13.12 -28.35
N ALA A 168 2.07 -12.20 -27.40
CA ALA A 168 3.26 -12.11 -26.56
C ALA A 168 3.09 -11.28 -25.19
N MET A 169 3.10 -11.93 -23.97
CA MET A 169 3.82 -11.78 -22.61
C MET A 169 5.27 -12.22 -22.15
N ALA A 170 6.28 -11.32 -22.08
CA ALA A 170 7.53 -11.54 -21.34
C ALA A 170 7.35 -11.56 -19.80
N GLU A 171 8.22 -12.27 -19.07
CA GLU A 171 8.26 -12.33 -17.60
C GLU A 171 9.33 -11.41 -16.99
N TYR A 172 8.96 -10.75 -15.91
CA TYR A 172 9.77 -9.79 -15.16
C TYR A 172 9.65 -10.14 -13.66
N GLN A 173 10.75 -10.22 -12.91
CA GLN A 173 10.71 -10.37 -11.45
C GLN A 173 11.32 -9.15 -10.77
N PHE A 174 10.62 -8.48 -9.85
CA PHE A 174 11.06 -7.21 -9.26
C PHE A 174 11.81 -7.39 -7.92
N THR A 175 12.92 -6.70 -7.72
CA THR A 175 13.60 -6.53 -6.43
C THR A 175 14.02 -5.06 -6.25
N GLY A 176 13.20 -4.30 -5.50
CA GLY A 176 13.29 -2.82 -5.40
C GLY A 176 12.62 -2.11 -6.58
N ASP A 177 13.10 -0.91 -6.95
CA ASP A 177 12.75 -0.19 -8.21
C ASP A 177 13.23 -0.94 -9.49
N ASN A 178 13.69 -2.18 -9.38
CA ASN A 178 14.34 -2.93 -10.46
C ASN A 178 13.71 -4.31 -10.68
N ILE A 179 13.87 -4.82 -11.91
CA ILE A 179 13.48 -6.17 -12.33
C ILE A 179 14.73 -7.05 -12.55
N ASN A 180 14.85 -8.17 -11.86
CA ASN A 180 15.75 -9.30 -12.13
C ASN A 180 14.97 -10.52 -12.65
N SER A 181 15.13 -10.91 -13.92
CA SER A 181 14.54 -12.12 -14.50
C SER A 181 15.31 -13.40 -14.11
N SER A 182 14.62 -14.50 -13.85
CA SER A 182 15.21 -15.85 -13.81
C SER A 182 14.51 -16.81 -14.79
N SER A 183 15.28 -17.78 -15.29
CA SER A 183 15.17 -18.52 -16.56
C SER A 183 13.94 -19.43 -16.77
N ALA A 184 13.64 -19.74 -18.05
CA ALA A 184 12.99 -21.01 -18.44
C ALA A 184 13.35 -21.47 -19.88
N SER A 185 13.20 -22.78 -20.12
CA SER A 185 13.79 -23.58 -21.21
C SER A 185 12.78 -24.38 -22.06
N GLY A 186 12.99 -24.45 -23.40
CA GLY A 186 12.55 -25.49 -24.39
C GLY A 186 11.04 -25.66 -24.68
N GLY A 187 10.54 -26.08 -25.87
CA GLY A 187 11.15 -26.67 -27.07
C GLY A 187 10.18 -26.77 -28.28
N SER A 188 10.71 -27.24 -29.43
CA SER A 188 10.18 -27.14 -30.81
C SER A 188 8.85 -27.84 -31.15
N PHE A 189 8.06 -27.29 -32.08
CA PHE A 189 6.93 -27.98 -32.72
C PHE A 189 7.02 -28.06 -34.26
N HIS A 190 6.62 -29.23 -34.77
CA HIS A 190 6.50 -29.62 -36.18
C HIS A 190 5.26 -29.00 -36.86
N TYR A 191 5.37 -28.65 -38.14
CA TYR A 191 4.23 -28.36 -39.00
C TYR A 191 3.64 -29.64 -39.60
N SER A 192 2.32 -29.78 -39.56
CA SER A 192 1.57 -30.60 -40.52
C SER A 192 0.45 -29.76 -41.12
N CYS A 193 0.52 -29.47 -42.42
CA CYS A 193 -0.63 -28.97 -43.16
C CYS A 193 -1.64 -30.10 -43.37
N GLN A 194 -2.92 -29.80 -43.16
CA GLN A 194 -4.01 -30.34 -43.97
C GLN A 194 -4.58 -29.19 -44.81
#